data_AF-A0AAV0CA84-F1
#
_entry.id   AF-A0AAV0CA84-F1
#
_cell.length_a   1.000
_cell.length_b   1.000
_cell.length_c   1.000
_cell.angle_alpha   90.00
_cell.angle_beta   90.00
_cell.angle_gamma   90.00
#
_symmetry.space_group_name_H-M   'P 1'
#
loop_
_entity.id
_entity.type
_entity.pdbx_description
1 polymer ?
#
loop_
_entity_poly.entity_id
_entity_poly.type
_entity_poly.pdbx_seq_one_letter_code
_entity_poly.pdbx_strand_id
1 'polypeptide(L)'
;MEEKEAALHTALNAVQALGRGFDVNYDTRLLYCKGTAGSRVVEIDEERTRDVCLYGNIFVPNVSRDIMNTQETGGRDGSGICTYPEMVEFFNRKANLSGHAPLGSFNAAFSFTGSKEIDAATTKTLCIDGFFMPLARVQLMKMPLVLQENVRRAVPTSWDPPALASFIENFGTHIITSITIGGKDVIYVKQHLSSPLSMVEIKSYVQDIGNQRFSSIESHLTNSGLLMYRDKGSDPSLFNGHGLYPQPISAPSLAGNGKEDVTVIFRRRGGDDLEQSHINWVKTVKSSPDVIEMSFFPIAMLLEGIKGKEHLTRAINLYVEYKPQIEELRYFLEFQIPRIWAPLQDRHPGLQRKEPVCPSLQFSMMGQKLYVSQEQISVGRKPVTGMRLNLEGVKKNRLSIHLQHLLSLPKLIQPYWDSHIAIGAPMWQGPEEQDSRWFEPVKWKNFSHVSTAPIDCPETFIGDLSGVYIVTGAQLGVWDFGSRNVLYMKLLYSRVPGCTVRRSLWDHTVDDKSKKRTASGDSSVVVSGVNMADNKLAKFVDMTERCKGPQDLPGHWLVTGGKLSMEKGKIVLRLKHSLLNY
;
A
#
# COMPACT_ATOMS: atom_id res chain seq x y z
N MET A 1 12.15 29.07 33.28
CA MET A 1 10.70 28.96 33.59
C MET A 1 10.00 28.28 32.43
N GLU A 2 10.27 28.70 31.20
CA GLU A 2 9.85 28.07 29.92
C GLU A 2 10.23 26.58 29.80
N GLU A 3 11.42 26.17 30.23
CA GLU A 3 11.85 24.75 30.17
C GLU A 3 10.98 23.78 30.99
N LYS A 4 10.36 24.24 32.08
CA LYS A 4 9.42 23.38 32.84
C LYS A 4 8.05 23.30 32.18
N GLU A 5 7.72 24.28 31.35
CA GLU A 5 6.42 24.40 30.69
C GLU A 5 6.28 23.37 29.57
N ALA A 6 7.33 23.19 28.75
CA ALA A 6 7.34 22.17 27.68
C ALA A 6 7.18 20.74 28.25
N ALA A 7 7.98 20.39 29.26
CA ALA A 7 7.88 19.12 29.97
C ALA A 7 6.48 18.86 30.57
N LEU A 8 5.92 19.87 31.26
CA LEU A 8 4.58 19.77 31.84
C LEU A 8 3.51 19.64 30.76
N HIS A 9 3.64 20.35 29.64
CA HIS A 9 2.71 20.29 28.52
C HIS A 9 2.70 18.90 27.87
N THR A 10 3.86 18.31 27.59
CA THR A 10 3.97 16.94 27.07
C THR A 10 3.34 15.94 28.05
N ALA A 11 3.61 16.09 29.35
CA ALA A 11 3.03 15.24 30.40
C ALA A 11 1.50 15.32 30.45
N LEU A 12 0.93 16.53 30.43
CA LEU A 12 -0.52 16.76 30.40
C LEU A 12 -1.16 16.12 29.16
N ASN A 13 -0.58 16.36 27.98
CA ASN A 13 -1.10 15.82 26.73
C ASN A 13 -1.03 14.28 26.70
N ALA A 14 0.02 13.69 27.26
CA ALA A 14 0.16 12.24 27.36
C ALA A 14 -0.95 11.62 28.23
N VAL A 15 -1.23 12.21 29.41
CA VAL A 15 -2.30 11.75 30.30
C VAL A 15 -3.68 11.92 29.63
N GLN A 16 -3.93 13.06 29.00
CA GLN A 16 -5.19 13.34 28.31
C GLN A 16 -5.42 12.44 27.08
N ALA A 17 -4.34 11.94 26.48
CA ALA A 17 -4.41 11.06 25.31
C ALA A 17 -4.82 9.61 25.64
N LEU A 18 -4.68 9.17 26.89
CA LEU A 18 -5.12 7.84 27.30
C LEU A 18 -6.64 7.69 27.11
N GLY A 19 -7.02 6.57 26.49
CA GLY A 19 -8.41 6.25 26.16
C GLY A 19 -8.93 6.94 24.90
N ARG A 20 -8.11 7.73 24.20
CA ARG A 20 -8.46 8.31 22.89
C ARG A 20 -8.29 7.29 21.77
N GLY A 21 -9.01 7.57 20.68
CA GLY A 21 -8.83 6.89 19.41
C GLY A 21 -7.50 7.24 18.76
N PHE A 22 -6.94 6.30 18.02
CA PHE A 22 -5.70 6.46 17.29
C PHE A 22 -5.73 5.67 15.99
N ASP A 23 -5.09 6.22 14.98
CA ASP A 23 -4.87 5.51 13.72
C ASP A 23 -3.45 4.98 13.65
N VAL A 24 -3.31 3.67 13.84
CA VAL A 24 -2.02 2.97 13.90
C VAL A 24 -1.27 2.93 12.56
N ASN A 25 -1.87 3.41 11.46
CA ASN A 25 -1.16 3.62 10.20
C ASN A 25 -0.24 4.86 10.23
N TYR A 26 -0.35 5.72 11.24
CA TYR A 26 0.53 6.86 11.45
C TYR A 26 1.64 6.60 12.50
N ASP A 27 2.65 7.48 12.50
CA ASP A 27 3.72 7.50 13.51
C ASP A 27 3.15 7.80 14.91
N THR A 28 3.82 7.36 15.98
CA THR A 28 3.37 7.50 17.38
C THR A 28 3.53 8.93 17.91
N ARG A 29 2.82 9.89 17.30
CA ARG A 29 2.78 11.30 17.72
C ARG A 29 1.37 11.65 18.17
N LEU A 30 1.27 12.46 19.22
CA LEU A 30 -0.03 12.86 19.78
C LEU A 30 -0.91 13.64 18.79
N LEU A 31 -0.32 14.25 17.76
CA LEU A 31 -1.05 14.95 16.71
C LEU A 31 -1.99 14.02 15.90
N TYR A 32 -1.72 12.71 15.89
CA TYR A 32 -2.57 11.73 15.21
C TYR A 32 -3.65 11.12 16.12
N CYS A 33 -3.77 11.60 17.36
CA CYS A 33 -4.89 11.23 18.23
C CYS A 33 -6.21 11.73 17.64
N LYS A 34 -7.22 10.86 17.65
CA LYS A 34 -8.53 11.13 17.07
C LYS A 34 -9.46 11.86 18.04
N GLY A 35 -10.48 12.51 17.48
CA GLY A 35 -11.41 13.38 18.21
C GLY A 35 -10.80 14.71 18.67
N THR A 36 -11.62 15.57 19.27
CA THR A 36 -11.18 16.82 19.89
C THR A 36 -10.37 16.55 21.16
N ALA A 37 -9.58 17.53 21.61
CA ALA A 37 -8.91 17.46 22.92
C ALA A 37 -9.95 17.17 24.03
N GLY A 38 -9.66 16.19 24.88
CA GLY A 38 -10.58 15.72 25.94
C GLY A 38 -11.64 14.70 25.50
N SER A 39 -11.88 14.49 24.21
CA SER A 39 -12.80 13.41 23.77
C SER A 39 -12.11 12.05 23.85
N ARG A 40 -12.79 11.05 24.42
CA ARG A 40 -12.28 9.69 24.63
C ARG A 40 -13.19 8.67 23.96
N VAL A 41 -12.59 7.56 23.54
CA VAL A 41 -13.32 6.42 22.96
C VAL A 41 -13.84 5.50 24.06
N VAL A 42 -13.15 5.46 25.21
CA VAL A 42 -13.50 4.64 26.37
C VAL A 42 -13.83 5.50 27.59
N GLU A 43 -14.64 4.95 28.48
CA GLU A 43 -15.01 5.57 29.76
C GLU A 43 -13.85 5.53 30.76
N ILE A 44 -13.52 6.67 31.35
CA ILE A 44 -12.52 6.83 32.41
C ILE A 44 -13.20 7.57 33.56
N ASP A 45 -12.92 7.18 34.82
CA ASP A 45 -13.47 7.87 35.99
C ASP A 45 -12.86 9.27 36.12
N GLU A 46 -13.66 10.30 35.86
CA GLU A 46 -13.25 11.72 35.98
C GLU A 46 -13.66 12.34 37.31
N GLU A 47 -14.45 11.64 38.14
CA GLU A 47 -14.86 12.12 39.47
C GLU A 47 -13.75 11.87 40.49
N ARG A 48 -13.11 10.70 40.42
CA ARG A 48 -12.04 10.32 41.35
C ARG A 48 -10.67 10.60 40.76
N THR A 49 -10.18 11.81 41.03
CA THR A 49 -8.88 12.27 40.55
C THR A 49 -7.85 12.45 41.68
N ARG A 50 -6.58 12.56 41.30
CA ARG A 50 -5.44 12.87 42.17
C ARG A 50 -4.34 13.58 41.38
N ASP A 51 -3.49 14.31 42.07
CA ASP A 51 -2.27 14.83 41.48
C ASP A 51 -1.21 13.72 41.41
N VAL A 52 -0.54 13.59 40.27
CA VAL A 52 0.46 12.54 40.05
C VAL A 52 1.78 13.16 39.65
N CYS A 53 2.83 12.84 40.41
CA CYS A 53 4.20 13.12 39.99
C CYS A 53 4.60 12.11 38.91
N LEU A 54 4.90 12.58 37.70
CA LEU A 54 5.34 11.71 36.62
C LEU A 54 6.82 11.37 36.77
N TYR A 55 7.67 12.39 36.82
CA TYR A 55 9.12 12.27 37.00
C TYR A 55 9.71 13.57 37.52
N GLY A 56 10.83 13.48 38.25
CA GLY A 56 11.46 14.64 38.87
C GLY A 56 10.47 15.42 39.74
N ASN A 57 10.21 16.67 39.36
CA ASN A 57 9.23 17.55 40.03
C ASN A 57 8.07 17.95 39.08
N ILE A 58 7.75 17.13 38.07
CA ILE A 58 6.65 17.37 37.14
C ILE A 58 5.37 16.71 37.69
N PHE A 59 4.44 17.55 38.14
CA PHE A 59 3.14 17.13 38.67
C PHE A 59 2.04 17.43 37.66
N VAL A 60 1.22 16.43 37.35
CA VAL A 60 0.03 16.57 36.53
C VAL A 60 -1.17 16.54 37.48
N PRO A 61 -2.00 17.60 37.52
CA PRO A 61 -3.17 17.64 38.39
C PRO A 61 -4.34 16.86 37.81
N ASN A 62 -5.31 16.53 38.67
CA ASN A 62 -6.60 15.96 38.29
C ASN A 62 -6.52 14.68 37.42
N VAL A 63 -5.53 13.82 37.68
CA VAL A 63 -5.37 12.56 36.96
C VAL A 63 -6.33 11.52 37.54
N SER A 64 -7.12 10.87 36.67
CA SER A 64 -8.00 9.76 37.06
C SER A 64 -7.23 8.68 37.82
N ARG A 65 -7.87 8.09 38.84
CA ARG A 65 -7.33 6.90 39.53
C ARG A 65 -7.18 5.68 38.63
N ASP A 66 -7.85 5.65 37.48
CA ASP A 66 -7.69 4.61 36.46
C ASP A 66 -6.35 4.68 35.71
N ILE A 67 -5.57 5.75 35.94
CA ILE A 67 -4.28 5.97 35.31
C ILE A 67 -3.16 5.73 36.32
N MET A 68 -2.24 4.86 35.95
CA MET A 68 -1.02 4.57 36.68
C MET A 68 0.18 5.19 35.99
N ASN A 69 1.11 5.72 36.78
CA ASN A 69 2.43 6.12 36.32
C ASN A 69 3.45 5.09 36.80
N THR A 70 4.31 4.62 35.89
CA THR A 70 5.47 3.77 36.20
C THR A 70 6.75 4.40 35.65
N GLN A 71 7.86 4.13 36.34
CA GLN A 71 9.19 4.47 35.82
C GLN A 71 9.78 3.23 35.15
N GLU A 72 10.29 3.41 33.94
CA GLU A 72 10.98 2.36 33.20
C GLU A 72 12.48 2.67 33.16
N THR A 73 13.31 1.62 33.14
CA THR A 73 14.76 1.79 33.00
C THR A 73 15.11 2.00 31.52
N GLY A 74 15.78 3.11 31.24
CA GLY A 74 16.38 3.36 29.93
C GLY A 74 17.68 2.61 29.70
N GLY A 75 18.25 2.79 28.50
CA GLY A 75 19.54 2.24 28.11
C GLY A 75 19.69 2.10 26.61
N ARG A 76 20.84 1.57 26.20
CA ARG A 76 21.08 1.15 24.83
C ARG A 76 20.38 -0.18 24.59
N ASP A 77 19.55 -0.24 23.55
CA ASP A 77 18.81 -1.41 23.12
C ASP A 77 18.89 -1.54 21.60
N GLY A 78 18.85 -2.78 21.11
CA GLY A 78 18.94 -3.07 19.69
C GLY A 78 18.19 -4.35 19.33
N SER A 79 17.67 -4.41 18.11
CA SER A 79 16.86 -5.54 17.65
C SER A 79 17.69 -6.77 17.24
N GLY A 80 19.00 -6.60 17.04
CA GLY A 80 19.77 -7.50 16.19
C GLY A 80 19.32 -7.39 14.72
N ILE A 81 19.77 -8.32 13.88
CA ILE A 81 19.41 -8.34 12.46
C ILE A 81 18.15 -9.18 12.29
N CYS A 82 17.12 -8.56 11.72
CA CYS A 82 15.84 -9.19 11.47
C CYS A 82 15.49 -9.14 9.99
N THR A 83 14.70 -10.10 9.54
CA THR A 83 13.95 -10.02 8.29
C THR A 83 12.84 -8.97 8.39
N TYR A 84 12.24 -8.58 7.26
CA TYR A 84 11.12 -7.63 7.26
C TYR A 84 9.94 -8.08 8.17
N PRO A 85 9.45 -9.34 8.09
CA PRO A 85 8.35 -9.79 8.95
C PRO A 85 8.71 -9.81 10.45
N GLU A 86 9.92 -10.26 10.80
CA GLU A 86 10.37 -10.28 12.20
C GLU A 86 10.45 -8.86 12.79
N MET A 87 10.92 -7.88 12.01
CA MET A 87 10.97 -6.50 12.46
C MET A 87 9.57 -5.88 12.58
N VAL A 88 8.63 -6.23 11.70
CA VAL A 88 7.22 -5.84 11.85
C VAL A 88 6.65 -6.40 13.15
N GLU A 89 6.88 -7.68 13.45
CA GLU A 89 6.44 -8.30 14.70
C GLU A 89 7.08 -7.62 15.92
N PHE A 90 8.36 -7.26 15.85
CA PHE A 90 9.05 -6.53 16.90
C PHE A 90 8.36 -5.19 17.24
N PHE A 91 8.01 -4.38 16.23
CA PHE A 91 7.28 -3.13 16.43
C PHE A 91 5.85 -3.37 16.95
N ASN A 92 5.15 -4.37 16.42
CA ASN A 92 3.78 -4.70 16.83
C ASN A 92 3.75 -5.13 18.30
N ARG A 93 4.70 -5.97 18.73
CA ARG A 93 4.84 -6.40 20.13
C ARG A 93 5.15 -5.24 21.07
N LYS A 94 6.05 -4.32 20.69
CA LYS A 94 6.29 -3.09 21.47
C LYS A 94 5.02 -2.24 21.62
N ALA A 95 4.14 -2.26 20.63
CA ALA A 95 2.86 -1.55 20.64
C ALA A 95 1.71 -2.33 21.34
N ASN A 96 1.99 -3.48 21.95
CA ASN A 96 1.01 -4.40 22.54
C ASN A 96 -0.04 -4.92 21.53
N LEU A 97 0.37 -5.14 20.28
CA LEU A 97 -0.47 -5.65 19.21
C LEU A 97 0.08 -6.98 18.69
N SER A 98 -0.85 -7.87 18.31
CA SER A 98 -0.57 -9.09 17.57
C SER A 98 -0.97 -8.90 16.11
N GLY A 99 -0.12 -9.30 15.16
CA GLY A 99 -0.46 -9.26 13.74
C GLY A 99 0.75 -9.03 12.84
N HIS A 100 0.52 -9.08 11.53
CA HIS A 100 1.56 -8.99 10.50
C HIS A 100 1.49 -7.72 9.64
N ALA A 101 0.52 -6.84 9.91
CA ALA A 101 0.44 -5.54 9.25
C ALA A 101 1.52 -4.61 9.83
N PRO A 102 2.35 -3.96 8.99
CA PRO A 102 3.33 -2.99 9.47
C PRO A 102 2.63 -1.77 10.06
N LEU A 103 3.03 -1.30 11.24
CA LEU A 103 2.49 -0.07 11.83
C LEU A 103 3.06 1.17 11.14
N GLY A 104 2.38 2.31 11.31
CA GLY A 104 2.89 3.61 10.86
C GLY A 104 4.21 3.99 11.51
N SER A 105 4.41 3.63 12.78
CA SER A 105 5.69 3.81 13.48
C SER A 105 6.84 3.01 12.86
N PHE A 106 6.57 1.77 12.41
CA PHE A 106 7.54 0.96 11.66
C PHE A 106 7.86 1.61 10.30
N ASN A 107 6.83 2.02 9.56
CA ASN A 107 7.02 2.67 8.26
C ASN A 107 7.82 3.99 8.39
N ALA A 108 7.49 4.82 9.38
CA ALA A 108 8.18 6.08 9.65
C ALA A 108 9.65 5.86 10.07
N ALA A 109 9.91 4.84 10.89
CA ALA A 109 11.25 4.49 11.34
C ALA A 109 12.19 4.16 10.17
N PHE A 110 11.75 3.30 9.25
CA PHE A 110 12.57 2.85 8.10
C PHE A 110 12.33 3.63 6.79
N SER A 111 11.52 4.69 6.85
CA SER A 111 11.11 5.51 5.71
C SER A 111 10.50 4.68 4.56
N PHE A 112 9.64 3.72 4.92
CA PHE A 112 8.85 2.95 3.95
C PHE A 112 7.64 3.75 3.49
N THR A 113 7.42 3.76 2.17
CA THR A 113 6.34 4.50 1.50
C THR A 113 5.57 3.65 0.49
N GLY A 114 6.00 2.40 0.26
CA GLY A 114 5.36 1.48 -0.66
C GLY A 114 4.26 0.66 -0.01
N SER A 115 3.69 -0.25 -0.79
CA SER A 115 2.89 -1.36 -0.25
C SER A 115 3.78 -2.32 0.52
N LYS A 116 3.20 -3.01 1.51
CA LYS A 116 3.86 -4.03 2.32
C LYS A 116 4.64 -5.06 1.48
N GLU A 117 4.07 -5.51 0.36
CA GLU A 117 4.68 -6.52 -0.51
C GLU A 117 5.92 -6.00 -1.23
N ILE A 118 5.87 -4.77 -1.76
CA ILE A 118 7.00 -4.12 -2.43
C ILE A 118 8.13 -3.85 -1.43
N ASP A 119 7.78 -3.29 -0.27
CA ASP A 119 8.77 -2.94 0.76
C ASP A 119 9.43 -4.21 1.33
N ALA A 120 8.67 -5.27 1.55
CA ALA A 120 9.21 -6.57 1.93
C ALA A 120 10.09 -7.18 0.83
N ALA A 121 9.67 -7.15 -0.43
CA ALA A 121 10.42 -7.73 -1.55
C ALA A 121 11.73 -7.00 -1.87
N THR A 122 11.84 -5.72 -1.52
CA THR A 122 13.05 -4.92 -1.74
C THR A 122 14.01 -4.94 -0.55
N THR A 123 13.59 -5.48 0.59
CA THR A 123 14.36 -5.47 1.84
C THR A 123 14.99 -6.85 2.10
N LYS A 124 16.31 -6.87 2.34
CA LYS A 124 17.05 -8.07 2.78
C LYS A 124 16.94 -8.25 4.29
N THR A 125 17.40 -7.25 5.03
CA THR A 125 17.38 -7.23 6.49
C THR A 125 17.16 -5.83 7.03
N LEU A 126 16.68 -5.75 8.27
CA LEU A 126 16.45 -4.54 9.03
C LEU A 126 17.14 -4.67 10.40
N CYS A 127 17.65 -3.56 10.91
CA CYS A 127 18.30 -3.52 12.22
C CYS A 127 18.04 -2.18 12.91
N ILE A 128 18.00 -2.22 14.25
CA ILE A 128 17.85 -1.07 15.14
C ILE A 128 18.98 -1.14 16.16
N ASP A 129 19.63 0.00 16.40
CA ASP A 129 20.47 0.23 17.58
C ASP A 129 20.21 1.65 18.08
N GLY A 130 19.78 1.77 19.33
CA GLY A 130 19.31 3.06 19.85
C GLY A 130 19.45 3.18 21.35
N PHE A 131 19.49 4.41 21.81
CA PHE A 131 19.46 4.73 23.23
C PHE A 131 18.08 5.28 23.60
N PHE A 132 17.45 4.68 24.60
CA PHE A 132 16.11 5.01 25.06
C PHE A 132 16.18 5.56 26.48
N MET A 133 15.51 6.69 26.71
CA MET A 133 15.45 7.39 27.99
C MET A 133 13.99 7.64 28.38
N PRO A 134 13.25 6.58 28.78
CA PRO A 134 11.93 6.76 29.36
C PRO A 134 12.03 7.57 30.66
N LEU A 135 11.19 8.58 30.81
CA LEU A 135 11.08 9.36 32.03
C LEU A 135 9.85 8.95 32.85
N ALA A 136 8.74 8.72 32.16
CA ALA A 136 7.49 8.27 32.77
C ALA A 136 6.65 7.50 31.75
N ARG A 137 5.99 6.44 32.21
CA ARG A 137 4.99 5.70 31.47
C ARG A 137 3.65 5.84 32.15
N VAL A 138 2.69 6.44 31.46
CA VAL A 138 1.31 6.53 31.92
C VAL A 138 0.47 5.47 31.22
N GLN A 139 -0.35 4.74 31.98
CA GLN A 139 -1.10 3.58 31.49
C GLN A 139 -2.48 3.48 32.12
N LEU A 140 -3.46 3.06 31.33
CA LEU A 140 -4.79 2.69 31.81
C LEU A 140 -4.76 1.34 32.55
N MET A 141 -5.29 1.35 33.78
CA MET A 141 -5.45 0.17 34.62
C MET A 141 -6.86 -0.42 34.56
N LYS A 142 -7.83 0.36 34.09
CA LYS A 142 -9.23 -0.05 34.01
C LYS A 142 -9.40 -1.19 33.01
N MET A 143 -9.79 -2.35 33.51
CA MET A 143 -10.15 -3.53 32.71
C MET A 143 -11.44 -4.14 33.28
N PRO A 144 -12.43 -4.52 32.44
CA PRO A 144 -12.45 -4.33 30.99
C PRO A 144 -12.61 -2.86 30.58
N LEU A 145 -12.09 -2.50 29.41
CA LEU A 145 -12.35 -1.20 28.80
C LEU A 145 -13.81 -1.14 28.33
N VAL A 146 -14.50 -0.03 28.60
CA VAL A 146 -15.90 0.19 28.21
C VAL A 146 -15.95 1.32 27.20
N LEU A 147 -16.53 1.09 26.02
CA LEU A 147 -16.74 2.12 25.01
C LEU A 147 -17.77 3.14 25.48
N GLN A 148 -17.50 4.42 25.21
CA GLN A 148 -18.50 5.45 25.40
C GLN A 148 -19.72 5.22 24.49
N GLU A 149 -20.89 5.59 24.98
CA GLU A 149 -22.17 5.34 24.30
C GLU A 149 -22.29 6.05 22.94
N ASN A 150 -21.69 7.24 22.78
CA ASN A 150 -21.60 7.93 21.49
C ASN A 150 -20.81 7.13 20.45
N VAL A 151 -19.72 6.46 20.85
CA VAL A 151 -18.94 5.58 19.95
C VAL A 151 -19.75 4.36 19.57
N ARG A 152 -20.44 3.74 20.54
CA ARG A 152 -21.30 2.57 20.29
C ARG A 152 -22.39 2.87 19.28
N ARG A 153 -23.03 4.05 19.39
CA ARG A 153 -24.06 4.52 18.44
C ARG A 153 -23.53 4.85 17.06
N ALA A 154 -22.25 5.22 16.95
CA ALA A 154 -21.63 5.56 15.67
C ALA A 154 -21.27 4.33 14.82
N VAL A 155 -21.33 3.11 15.38
CA VAL A 155 -21.02 1.88 14.65
C VAL A 155 -22.06 1.64 13.55
N PRO A 156 -21.65 1.58 12.26
CA PRO A 156 -22.59 1.35 11.17
C PRO A 156 -23.22 -0.05 11.23
N THR A 157 -24.54 -0.13 11.03
CA THR A 157 -25.27 -1.41 11.12
C THR A 157 -25.18 -2.28 9.86
N SER A 158 -24.62 -1.75 8.77
CA SER A 158 -24.48 -2.42 7.47
C SER A 158 -23.17 -2.02 6.79
N TRP A 159 -22.81 -2.69 5.70
CA TRP A 159 -21.70 -2.25 4.84
C TRP A 159 -22.06 -0.94 4.12
N ASP A 160 -21.72 0.17 4.78
CA ASP A 160 -21.92 1.55 4.33
C ASP A 160 -20.57 2.30 4.30
N PRO A 161 -19.87 2.32 3.14
CA PRO A 161 -18.51 2.82 3.04
C PRO A 161 -18.28 4.27 3.52
N PRO A 162 -19.14 5.26 3.24
CA PRO A 162 -19.04 6.58 3.84
C PRO A 162 -19.08 6.57 5.38
N ALA A 163 -20.04 5.85 5.99
CA ALA A 163 -20.16 5.79 7.45
C ALA A 163 -19.00 5.04 8.10
N LEU A 164 -18.52 3.96 7.47
CA LEU A 164 -17.35 3.19 7.92
C LEU A 164 -16.06 4.04 7.86
N ALA A 165 -15.84 4.76 6.76
CA ALA A 165 -14.69 5.67 6.63
C ALA A 165 -14.76 6.79 7.67
N SER A 166 -15.93 7.41 7.85
CA SER A 166 -16.15 8.45 8.87
C SER A 166 -15.91 7.93 10.30
N PHE A 167 -16.31 6.69 10.61
CA PHE A 167 -16.00 6.09 11.91
C PHE A 167 -14.48 6.01 12.14
N ILE A 168 -13.74 5.47 11.18
CA ILE A 168 -12.27 5.31 11.27
C ILE A 168 -11.58 6.67 11.34
N GLU A 169 -12.06 7.65 10.58
CA GLU A 169 -11.53 9.01 10.61
C GLU A 169 -11.71 9.67 11.99
N ASN A 170 -12.90 9.53 12.59
CA ASN A 170 -13.28 10.19 13.84
C ASN A 170 -12.82 9.48 15.11
N PHE A 171 -12.82 8.15 15.14
CA PHE A 171 -12.49 7.34 16.32
C PHE A 171 -11.19 6.54 16.17
N GLY A 172 -10.63 6.46 14.96
CA GLY A 172 -9.41 5.70 14.70
C GLY A 172 -9.67 4.21 14.55
N THR A 173 -8.58 3.45 14.55
CA THR A 173 -8.58 1.99 14.46
C THR A 173 -8.37 1.33 15.82
N HIS A 174 -7.63 2.00 16.70
CA HIS A 174 -7.24 1.50 18.02
C HIS A 174 -7.41 2.56 19.10
N ILE A 175 -7.37 2.16 20.36
CA ILE A 175 -7.39 3.01 21.55
C ILE A 175 -6.00 3.07 22.15
N ILE A 176 -5.56 4.25 22.57
CA ILE A 176 -4.30 4.43 23.30
C ILE A 176 -4.46 3.92 24.73
N THR A 177 -3.68 2.91 25.12
CA THR A 177 -3.72 2.32 26.47
C THR A 177 -2.54 2.71 27.34
N SER A 178 -1.39 3.02 26.74
CA SER A 178 -0.26 3.61 27.46
C SER A 178 0.59 4.50 26.57
N ILE A 179 1.23 5.49 27.20
CA ILE A 179 2.19 6.40 26.57
C ILE A 179 3.44 6.47 27.45
N THR A 180 4.61 6.33 26.83
CA THR A 180 5.90 6.58 27.48
C THR A 180 6.46 7.89 26.95
N ILE A 181 6.73 8.84 27.86
CA ILE A 181 7.38 10.12 27.56
C ILE A 181 8.86 10.07 27.94
N GLY A 182 9.70 10.74 27.16
CA GLY A 182 11.12 10.81 27.41
C GLY A 182 11.91 11.21 26.17
N GLY A 183 13.06 10.57 25.98
CA GLY A 183 13.92 10.79 24.81
C GLY A 183 14.32 9.47 24.17
N LYS A 184 14.49 9.45 22.85
CA LYS A 184 15.14 8.34 22.15
C LYS A 184 16.05 8.86 21.04
N ASP A 185 17.19 8.22 20.88
CA ASP A 185 18.15 8.47 19.82
C ASP A 185 18.49 7.15 19.14
N VAL A 186 17.96 6.93 17.94
CA VAL A 186 17.88 5.60 17.32
C VAL A 186 18.44 5.62 15.90
N ILE A 187 19.24 4.60 15.60
CA ILE A 187 19.76 4.29 14.28
C ILE A 187 18.94 3.14 13.69
N TYR A 188 18.33 3.39 12.54
CA TYR A 188 17.63 2.37 11.75
C TYR A 188 18.46 2.05 10.52
N VAL A 189 18.76 0.78 10.30
CA VAL A 189 19.53 0.31 9.16
C VAL A 189 18.68 -0.60 8.30
N LYS A 190 18.57 -0.26 7.01
CA LYS A 190 17.87 -1.02 5.98
C LYS A 190 18.85 -1.56 4.97
N GLN A 191 18.99 -2.87 4.90
CA GLN A 191 19.77 -3.54 3.87
C GLN A 191 18.86 -3.90 2.70
N HIS A 192 19.18 -3.44 1.49
CA HIS A 192 18.42 -3.74 0.29
C HIS A 192 18.70 -5.16 -0.21
N LEU A 193 17.73 -5.78 -0.91
CA LEU A 193 17.85 -7.14 -1.45
C LEU A 193 19.00 -7.29 -2.48
N SER A 194 19.45 -6.19 -3.09
CA SER A 194 20.62 -6.17 -3.98
C SER A 194 21.95 -6.34 -3.25
N SER A 195 22.00 -6.06 -1.94
CA SER A 195 23.23 -6.00 -1.16
C SER A 195 24.00 -7.32 -1.15
N PRO A 196 25.31 -7.31 -1.51
CA PRO A 196 26.16 -8.50 -1.42
C PRO A 196 26.58 -8.80 0.04
N LEU A 197 26.52 -7.80 0.93
CA LEU A 197 26.96 -7.93 2.32
C LEU A 197 26.26 -9.07 3.07
N SER A 198 27.05 -9.80 3.84
CA SER A 198 26.62 -10.86 4.76
C SER A 198 25.99 -10.28 6.03
N MET A 199 25.29 -11.15 6.77
CA MET A 199 24.70 -10.80 8.05
C MET A 199 25.77 -10.37 9.08
N VAL A 200 26.95 -10.99 9.06
CA VAL A 200 28.05 -10.67 10.00
C VAL A 200 28.60 -9.27 9.73
N GLU A 201 28.82 -8.93 8.46
CA GLU A 201 29.30 -7.60 8.06
C GLU A 201 28.31 -6.49 8.45
N ILE A 202 27.02 -6.70 8.20
CA ILE A 202 25.97 -5.75 8.63
C ILE A 202 25.93 -5.61 10.15
N LYS A 203 26.09 -6.71 10.88
CA LYS A 203 26.07 -6.68 12.35
C LYS A 203 27.23 -5.86 12.89
N SER A 204 28.44 -6.09 12.38
CA SER A 204 29.62 -5.30 12.74
C SER A 204 29.40 -3.84 12.41
N TYR A 205 28.91 -3.56 11.19
CA TYR A 205 28.65 -2.20 10.74
C TYR A 205 27.69 -1.45 11.66
N VAL A 206 26.55 -2.05 12.03
CA VAL A 206 25.58 -1.45 12.95
C VAL A 206 26.19 -1.21 14.33
N GLN A 207 26.99 -2.15 14.83
CA GLN A 207 27.65 -2.01 16.12
C GLN A 207 28.65 -0.84 16.11
N ASP A 208 29.43 -0.70 15.04
CA ASP A 208 30.45 0.34 14.90
C ASP A 208 29.82 1.73 14.81
N ILE A 209 28.76 1.89 14.00
CA ILE A 209 28.05 3.18 13.88
C ILE A 209 27.36 3.56 15.19
N GLY A 210 26.79 2.59 15.92
CA GLY A 210 26.17 2.82 17.21
C GLY A 210 27.18 3.18 18.29
N ASN A 211 28.32 2.47 18.34
CA ASN A 211 29.42 2.78 19.25
C ASN A 211 29.92 4.21 19.00
N GLN A 212 30.09 4.60 17.74
CA GLN A 212 30.53 5.95 17.41
C GLN A 212 29.50 7.02 17.80
N ARG A 213 28.20 6.76 17.57
CA ARG A 213 27.12 7.71 17.89
C ARG A 213 26.93 7.91 19.40
N PHE A 214 27.03 6.83 20.16
CA PHE A 214 26.71 6.83 21.60
C PHE A 214 27.95 6.88 22.50
N SER A 215 29.16 6.88 21.95
CA SER A 215 30.41 7.00 22.73
C SER A 215 30.63 8.41 23.25
N SER A 216 31.19 8.48 24.45
CA SER A 216 31.68 9.68 25.10
C SER A 216 33.02 10.13 24.52
N ILE A 217 33.00 10.76 23.35
CA ILE A 217 34.20 11.44 22.86
C ILE A 217 34.14 12.90 23.29
N GLU A 218 34.51 13.14 24.55
CA GLU A 218 34.90 14.49 25.03
C GLU A 218 36.36 14.82 24.62
N SER A 219 37.01 13.95 23.83
CA SER A 219 38.38 14.14 23.35
C SER A 219 38.44 14.02 21.84
N HIS A 220 38.28 15.14 21.11
CA HIS A 220 38.91 15.45 19.80
C HIS A 220 38.23 16.66 19.15
N LEU A 221 38.12 17.76 19.90
CA LEU A 221 38.18 19.10 19.30
C LEU A 221 39.65 19.40 18.98
N THR A 222 40.25 18.68 18.02
CA THR A 222 41.50 19.10 17.39
C THR A 222 41.58 18.57 15.95
N ASN A 223 41.44 19.51 15.00
CA ASN A 223 41.91 19.49 13.62
C ASN A 223 41.35 18.45 12.64
N SER A 224 40.41 18.88 11.80
CA SER A 224 40.70 19.33 10.41
C SER A 224 39.44 19.24 9.54
N GLY A 225 39.10 20.33 8.86
CA GLY A 225 38.18 20.30 7.72
C GLY A 225 37.02 21.28 7.80
N LEU A 226 37.31 22.55 7.49
CA LEU A 226 36.33 23.56 7.12
C LEU A 226 35.33 22.99 6.08
N LEU A 227 34.04 23.08 6.42
CA LEU A 227 32.89 22.63 5.65
C LEU A 227 32.79 23.35 4.31
N MET A 228 32.84 22.61 3.20
CA MET A 228 32.36 23.07 1.90
C MET A 228 30.98 22.47 1.61
N TYR A 229 29.99 23.35 1.57
CA TYR A 229 28.66 23.11 1.05
C TYR A 229 28.75 22.87 -0.46
N ARG A 230 28.22 21.75 -0.97
CA ARG A 230 27.88 21.61 -2.39
C ARG A 230 26.42 21.21 -2.52
N ASP A 231 25.62 22.24 -2.67
CA ASP A 231 24.25 22.20 -3.13
C ASP A 231 24.15 21.60 -4.54
N LYS A 232 23.17 20.73 -4.75
CA LYS A 232 22.43 20.62 -6.01
C LYS A 232 21.00 20.15 -5.71
N GLY A 233 20.16 21.11 -5.36
CA GLY A 233 18.80 21.23 -5.88
C GLY A 233 17.78 20.23 -5.34
N SER A 234 17.15 20.58 -4.23
CA SER A 234 15.78 20.13 -3.92
C SER A 234 15.05 21.22 -3.14
N ASP A 235 13.80 21.46 -3.55
CA ASP A 235 12.93 22.57 -3.16
C ASP A 235 12.72 22.67 -1.63
N PRO A 236 12.72 23.87 -1.00
CA PRO A 236 12.64 24.03 0.45
C PRO A 236 11.27 23.72 1.08
N SER A 237 10.30 23.19 0.35
CA SER A 237 8.90 23.07 0.82
C SER A 237 8.53 21.72 1.46
N LEU A 238 9.47 20.76 1.57
CA LEU A 238 9.22 19.41 2.13
C LEU A 238 9.70 19.21 3.59
N PHE A 239 10.19 20.25 4.26
CA PHE A 239 10.87 20.12 5.55
C PHE A 239 9.95 20.06 6.79
N ASN A 240 8.66 20.40 6.68
CA ASN A 240 7.74 20.44 7.82
C ASN A 240 6.92 19.14 8.00
N GLY A 241 7.59 18.02 8.29
CA GLY A 241 6.87 16.81 8.74
C GLY A 241 7.71 15.57 9.02
N HIS A 242 8.88 15.44 8.39
CA HIS A 242 9.57 14.14 8.32
C HIS A 242 10.80 13.98 9.20
N GLY A 243 11.22 14.94 10.04
CA GLY A 243 12.31 14.74 11.02
C GLY A 243 13.58 14.11 10.40
N LEU A 244 13.94 14.51 9.18
CA LEU A 244 15.15 14.05 8.50
C LEU A 244 16.30 14.93 9.01
N TYR A 245 17.12 14.38 9.89
CA TYR A 245 18.21 15.08 10.56
C TYR A 245 19.53 14.98 9.78
N PRO A 246 20.47 15.91 9.99
CA PRO A 246 21.80 15.84 9.38
C PRO A 246 22.48 14.51 9.73
N GLN A 247 23.00 13.82 8.72
CA GLN A 247 23.90 12.68 8.90
C GLN A 247 25.12 13.15 9.72
N PRO A 248 25.56 12.42 10.76
CA PRO A 248 26.86 12.68 11.36
C PRO A 248 27.93 12.58 10.28
N ILE A 249 28.80 13.59 10.19
CA ILE A 249 29.88 13.71 9.17
C ILE A 249 30.85 12.52 9.23
N SER A 250 30.79 11.71 10.29
CA SER A 250 31.76 10.69 10.67
C SER A 250 31.28 9.24 10.57
N ALA A 251 30.07 8.95 10.06
CA ALA A 251 29.60 7.56 9.94
C ALA A 251 30.61 6.71 9.13
N PRO A 252 30.99 5.50 9.59
CA PRO A 252 31.94 4.65 8.89
C PRO A 252 31.45 4.42 7.47
N SER A 253 32.28 4.73 6.48
CA SER A 253 31.96 4.48 5.09
C SER A 253 32.11 3.00 4.80
N LEU A 254 31.02 2.34 4.40
CA LEU A 254 31.11 1.03 3.76
C LEU A 254 31.99 1.17 2.51
N ALA A 255 33.01 0.33 2.37
CA ALA A 255 33.88 0.31 1.21
C ALA A 255 33.15 -0.24 -0.04
N GLY A 256 33.39 0.35 -1.21
CA GLY A 256 32.83 -0.09 -2.50
C GLY A 256 31.36 0.30 -2.75
N ASN A 257 30.65 -0.48 -3.58
CA ASN A 257 29.22 -0.27 -3.92
C ASN A 257 28.26 -0.45 -2.73
N GLY A 258 28.74 -0.87 -1.55
CA GLY A 258 27.90 -1.16 -0.37
C GLY A 258 27.15 0.06 0.18
N LYS A 259 27.56 1.29 -0.16
CA LYS A 259 26.88 2.53 0.25
C LYS A 259 25.52 2.74 -0.44
N GLU A 260 25.34 2.21 -1.65
CA GLU A 260 24.05 2.27 -2.36
C GLU A 260 23.09 1.15 -1.89
N ASP A 261 23.64 0.07 -1.35
CA ASP A 261 22.92 -1.15 -0.96
C ASP A 261 22.45 -1.18 0.50
N VAL A 262 22.90 -0.23 1.33
CA VAL A 262 22.50 -0.09 2.75
C VAL A 262 22.10 1.35 3.03
N THR A 263 20.92 1.55 3.60
CA THR A 263 20.41 2.86 4.03
C THR A 263 20.47 2.97 5.55
N VAL A 264 21.15 4.00 6.06
CA VAL A 264 21.24 4.31 7.49
C VAL A 264 20.41 5.56 7.77
N ILE A 265 19.52 5.48 8.74
CA ILE A 265 18.54 6.51 9.09
C ILE A 265 18.70 6.83 10.57
N PHE A 266 19.03 8.08 10.88
CA PHE A 266 19.12 8.58 12.25
C PHE A 266 17.81 9.28 12.62
N ARG A 267 17.19 8.87 13.71
CA ARG A 267 15.98 9.52 14.24
C ARG A 267 16.16 9.80 15.72
N ARG A 268 15.87 11.03 16.10
CA ARG A 268 15.80 11.46 17.49
C ARG A 268 14.38 11.91 17.81
N ARG A 269 13.98 11.77 19.07
CA ARG A 269 12.70 12.29 19.58
C ARG A 269 12.83 12.62 21.06
N GLY A 270 12.33 13.79 21.47
CA GLY A 270 12.53 14.34 22.81
C GLY A 270 13.94 14.89 22.99
N GLY A 271 14.10 15.87 23.87
CA GLY A 271 15.29 16.70 24.03
C GLY A 271 15.38 17.82 22.98
N ASP A 272 16.52 18.49 22.95
CA ASP A 272 16.86 19.49 21.94
C ASP A 272 17.47 18.82 20.71
N ASP A 273 16.75 18.89 19.60
CA ASP A 273 17.15 18.29 18.32
C ASP A 273 18.36 19.00 17.67
N LEU A 274 18.70 20.22 18.11
CA LEU A 274 19.86 20.97 17.60
C LEU A 274 21.19 20.47 18.18
N GLU A 275 21.15 19.82 19.34
CA GLU A 275 22.35 19.36 20.04
C GLU A 275 22.96 18.13 19.36
N GLN A 276 24.14 18.25 18.74
CA GLN A 276 24.73 17.14 17.99
C GLN A 276 25.27 16.03 18.90
N SER A 277 25.81 16.38 20.07
CA SER A 277 26.42 15.40 20.98
C SER A 277 25.32 14.61 21.69
N HIS A 278 25.41 13.27 21.60
CA HIS A 278 24.48 12.38 22.31
C HIS A 278 24.44 12.69 23.82
N ILE A 279 25.60 12.93 24.43
CA ILE A 279 25.71 13.18 25.89
C ILE A 279 25.08 14.50 26.29
N ASN A 280 25.24 15.54 25.47
CA ASN A 280 24.61 16.82 25.76
C ASN A 280 23.11 16.75 25.50
N TRP A 281 22.70 16.06 24.43
CA TRP A 281 21.28 15.82 24.14
C TRP A 281 20.58 15.10 25.31
N VAL A 282 21.20 14.06 25.88
CA VAL A 282 20.72 13.34 27.07
C VAL A 282 20.35 14.29 28.22
N LYS A 283 21.11 15.38 28.43
CA LYS A 283 20.87 16.36 29.50
C LYS A 283 19.60 17.19 29.25
N THR A 284 19.22 17.38 27.99
CA THR A 284 18.04 18.18 27.56
C THR A 284 16.73 17.39 27.60
N VAL A 285 16.78 16.05 27.63
CA VAL A 285 15.58 15.20 27.56
C VAL A 285 14.61 15.46 28.72
N LYS A 286 15.10 15.76 29.92
CA LYS A 286 14.24 16.00 31.09
C LYS A 286 13.42 17.29 30.99
N SER A 287 13.97 18.34 30.38
CA SER A 287 13.30 19.63 30.19
C SER A 287 12.39 19.64 28.95
N SER A 288 12.71 18.87 27.91
CA SER A 288 11.93 18.85 26.67
C SER A 288 11.58 17.42 26.22
N PRO A 289 10.89 16.59 27.03
CA PRO A 289 10.52 15.24 26.62
C PRO A 289 9.48 15.23 25.50
N ASP A 290 9.40 14.11 24.80
CA ASP A 290 8.33 13.83 23.83
C ASP A 290 7.88 12.36 23.95
N VAL A 291 6.81 11.97 23.24
CA VAL A 291 6.27 10.62 23.24
C VAL A 291 7.16 9.67 22.44
N ILE A 292 7.87 8.79 23.16
CA ILE A 292 8.81 7.85 22.54
C ILE A 292 8.17 6.51 22.18
N GLU A 293 7.15 6.08 22.95
CA GLU A 293 6.42 4.83 22.74
C GLU A 293 4.92 4.97 23.09
N MET A 294 4.08 4.19 22.41
CA MET A 294 2.64 4.07 22.66
C MET A 294 2.25 2.59 22.58
N SER A 295 1.28 2.19 23.40
CA SER A 295 0.63 0.89 23.28
C SER A 295 -0.86 1.05 23.02
N PHE A 296 -1.44 0.07 22.35
CA PHE A 296 -2.78 0.17 21.80
C PHE A 296 -3.67 -1.02 22.17
N PHE A 297 -4.98 -0.81 22.03
CA PHE A 297 -6.00 -1.86 22.09
C PHE A 297 -6.96 -1.71 20.90
N PRO A 298 -7.23 -2.75 20.09
CA PRO A 298 -8.09 -2.61 18.91
C PRO A 298 -9.53 -2.26 19.30
N ILE A 299 -10.10 -1.22 18.69
CA ILE A 299 -11.51 -0.80 18.97
C ILE A 299 -12.47 -1.95 18.66
N ALA A 300 -12.19 -2.70 17.60
CA ALA A 300 -12.99 -3.84 17.16
C ALA A 300 -13.21 -4.91 18.26
N MET A 301 -12.27 -5.04 19.20
CA MET A 301 -12.36 -6.00 20.31
C MET A 301 -13.37 -5.58 21.40
N LEU A 302 -13.79 -4.31 21.42
CA LEU A 302 -14.79 -3.81 22.37
C LEU A 302 -16.22 -3.75 21.78
N LEU A 303 -16.40 -4.21 20.53
CA LEU A 303 -17.68 -4.15 19.82
C LEU A 303 -18.57 -5.39 20.05
N GLU A 304 -18.27 -6.20 21.06
CA GLU A 304 -19.07 -7.39 21.34
C GLU A 304 -20.53 -7.00 21.67
N GLY A 305 -21.49 -7.77 21.11
CA GLY A 305 -22.91 -7.47 21.22
C GLY A 305 -23.42 -6.31 20.35
N ILE A 306 -22.56 -5.57 19.64
CA ILE A 306 -22.99 -4.46 18.77
C ILE A 306 -23.35 -4.96 17.37
N LYS A 307 -24.55 -4.59 16.89
CA LYS A 307 -25.01 -4.90 15.53
C LYS A 307 -24.13 -4.19 14.50
N GLY A 308 -23.69 -4.92 13.47
CA GLY A 308 -22.84 -4.37 12.41
C GLY A 308 -21.33 -4.37 12.72
N LYS A 309 -20.91 -4.87 13.89
CA LYS A 309 -19.49 -4.98 14.28
C LYS A 309 -18.62 -5.63 13.19
N GLU A 310 -19.13 -6.66 12.51
CA GLU A 310 -18.40 -7.39 11.47
C GLU A 310 -18.02 -6.50 10.29
N HIS A 311 -18.89 -5.54 9.93
CA HIS A 311 -18.61 -4.59 8.87
C HIS A 311 -17.50 -3.62 9.26
N LEU A 312 -17.56 -3.08 10.48
CA LEU A 312 -16.53 -2.17 10.99
C LEU A 312 -15.19 -2.89 11.19
N THR A 313 -15.19 -4.08 11.78
CA THR A 313 -13.97 -4.91 11.92
C THR A 313 -13.36 -5.20 10.55
N ARG A 314 -14.17 -5.58 9.55
CA ARG A 314 -13.68 -5.79 8.18
C ARG A 314 -13.11 -4.51 7.57
N ALA A 315 -13.77 -3.37 7.74
CA ALA A 315 -13.28 -2.09 7.22
C ALA A 315 -11.95 -1.66 7.85
N ILE A 316 -11.81 -1.79 9.18
CA ILE A 316 -10.56 -1.52 9.91
C ILE A 316 -9.44 -2.44 9.40
N ASN A 317 -9.70 -3.74 9.27
CA ASN A 317 -8.69 -4.70 8.80
C ASN A 317 -8.21 -4.36 7.39
N LEU A 318 -9.12 -4.00 6.49
CA LEU A 318 -8.77 -3.58 5.13
C LEU A 318 -7.96 -2.27 5.14
N TYR A 319 -8.34 -1.31 5.97
CA TYR A 319 -7.63 -0.04 6.08
C TYR A 319 -6.21 -0.20 6.65
N VAL A 320 -6.04 -1.04 7.67
CA VAL A 320 -4.72 -1.32 8.27
C VAL A 320 -3.82 -2.13 7.33
N GLU A 321 -4.38 -3.08 6.57
CA GLU A 321 -3.59 -3.91 5.65
C GLU A 321 -3.17 -3.14 4.39
N TYR A 322 -4.11 -2.45 3.72
CA TYR A 322 -3.86 -1.81 2.42
C TYR A 322 -3.43 -0.35 2.52
N LYS A 323 -3.73 0.33 3.63
CA LYS A 323 -3.35 1.74 3.91
C LYS A 323 -3.72 2.74 2.79
N PRO A 324 -4.95 2.73 2.25
CA PRO A 324 -5.39 3.81 1.36
C PRO A 324 -5.34 5.14 2.12
N GLN A 325 -5.17 6.25 1.39
CA GLN A 325 -5.34 7.58 1.98
C GLN A 325 -6.74 7.70 2.60
N ILE A 326 -6.86 8.40 3.73
CA ILE A 326 -8.11 8.44 4.50
C ILE A 326 -9.25 9.06 3.68
N GLU A 327 -8.94 10.03 2.83
CA GLU A 327 -9.86 10.71 1.92
C GLU A 327 -10.38 9.76 0.81
N GLU A 328 -9.61 8.72 0.49
CA GLU A 328 -9.92 7.71 -0.52
C GLU A 328 -10.60 6.46 0.08
N LEU A 329 -10.63 6.33 1.41
CA LEU A 329 -11.07 5.12 2.10
C LEU A 329 -12.51 4.74 1.73
N ARG A 330 -13.42 5.72 1.59
CA ARG A 330 -14.80 5.44 1.19
C ARG A 330 -14.88 4.78 -0.19
N TYR A 331 -14.10 5.26 -1.16
CA TYR A 331 -14.07 4.73 -2.53
C TYR A 331 -13.37 3.38 -2.56
N PHE A 332 -12.28 3.24 -1.81
CA PHE A 332 -11.59 1.97 -1.62
C PHE A 332 -12.56 0.89 -1.11
N LEU A 333 -13.34 1.20 -0.05
CA LEU A 333 -14.30 0.27 0.57
C LEU A 333 -15.48 -0.08 -0.36
N GLU A 334 -15.96 0.87 -1.17
CA GLU A 334 -16.97 0.62 -2.24
C GLU A 334 -16.48 -0.40 -3.27
N PHE A 335 -15.17 -0.44 -3.54
CA PHE A 335 -14.57 -1.34 -4.53
C PHE A 335 -14.12 -2.68 -3.93
N GLN A 336 -14.40 -2.97 -2.65
CA GLN A 336 -14.16 -4.27 -2.03
C GLN A 336 -15.27 -5.29 -2.32
N ILE A 337 -15.80 -5.22 -3.55
CA ILE A 337 -16.76 -6.16 -4.13
C ILE A 337 -15.97 -7.32 -4.75
N PRO A 338 -16.45 -8.57 -4.64
CA PRO A 338 -15.82 -9.71 -5.31
C PRO A 338 -15.59 -9.44 -6.81
N ARG A 339 -14.38 -9.71 -7.28
CA ARG A 339 -14.00 -9.63 -8.69
C ARG A 339 -14.17 -11.01 -9.32
N ILE A 340 -14.84 -11.08 -10.47
CA ILE A 340 -15.03 -12.32 -11.22
C ILE A 340 -14.58 -12.13 -12.67
N TRP A 341 -14.29 -13.24 -13.34
CA TRP A 341 -13.86 -13.26 -14.74
C TRP A 341 -15.04 -13.60 -15.66
N ALA A 342 -15.11 -12.91 -16.79
CA ALA A 342 -16.01 -13.17 -17.92
C ALA A 342 -15.19 -13.56 -19.16
N PRO A 343 -15.59 -14.61 -19.92
CA PRO A 343 -16.69 -15.53 -19.61
C PRO A 343 -16.41 -16.34 -18.34
N LEU A 344 -17.47 -16.71 -17.61
CA LEU A 344 -17.34 -17.64 -16.49
C LEU A 344 -16.83 -18.98 -17.05
N GLN A 345 -15.78 -19.54 -16.48
CA GLN A 345 -15.31 -20.87 -16.88
C GLN A 345 -16.42 -21.88 -16.60
N ASP A 346 -16.91 -22.53 -17.67
CA ASP A 346 -17.83 -23.67 -17.54
C ASP A 346 -17.14 -24.77 -16.73
N ARG A 347 -17.57 -24.98 -15.48
CA ARG A 347 -17.14 -26.11 -14.62
C ARG A 347 -17.70 -27.47 -15.08
N HIS A 348 -18.36 -27.52 -16.23
CA HIS A 348 -18.97 -28.74 -16.76
C HIS A 348 -18.11 -29.30 -17.91
N PRO A 349 -17.26 -30.31 -17.65
CA PRO A 349 -16.58 -31.05 -18.71
C PRO A 349 -17.63 -31.88 -19.47
N GLY A 350 -18.25 -31.32 -20.50
CA GLY A 350 -19.22 -32.09 -21.28
C GLY A 350 -20.01 -31.36 -22.36
N LEU A 351 -20.27 -30.05 -22.24
CA LEU A 351 -20.87 -29.31 -23.35
C LEU A 351 -19.77 -28.91 -24.36
N GLN A 352 -19.55 -29.76 -25.35
CA GLN A 352 -18.86 -29.35 -26.56
C GLN A 352 -19.72 -28.30 -27.27
N ARG A 353 -19.45 -27.01 -27.02
CA ARG A 353 -19.90 -25.94 -27.92
C ARG A 353 -19.37 -26.32 -29.31
N LYS A 354 -20.23 -26.33 -30.34
CA LYS A 354 -19.82 -26.50 -31.74
C LYS A 354 -18.64 -25.56 -31.99
N GLU A 355 -17.49 -26.11 -32.40
CA GLU A 355 -16.28 -25.31 -32.61
C GLU A 355 -16.58 -24.24 -33.67
N PRO A 356 -16.58 -22.94 -33.32
CA PRO A 356 -16.73 -21.90 -34.33
C PRO A 356 -15.53 -21.98 -35.28
N VAL A 357 -15.77 -21.66 -36.56
CA VAL A 357 -14.68 -21.51 -37.54
C VAL A 357 -13.88 -20.28 -37.13
N CYS A 358 -12.85 -20.47 -36.31
CA CYS A 358 -11.99 -19.39 -35.86
C CYS A 358 -11.01 -19.02 -36.99
N PRO A 359 -10.83 -17.72 -37.31
CA PRO A 359 -9.68 -17.31 -38.10
C PRO A 359 -8.39 -17.66 -37.36
N SER A 360 -7.28 -17.73 -38.08
CA SER A 360 -6.01 -18.14 -37.51
C SER A 360 -4.85 -17.22 -37.88
N LEU A 361 -3.95 -17.05 -36.94
CA LEU A 361 -2.62 -16.49 -37.16
C LEU A 361 -1.63 -17.61 -37.44
N GLN A 362 -0.72 -17.35 -38.38
CA GLN A 362 0.35 -18.26 -38.76
C GLN A 362 1.69 -17.57 -38.59
N PHE A 363 2.65 -18.24 -37.95
CA PHE A 363 3.95 -17.65 -37.60
C PHE A 363 5.12 -18.19 -38.44
N SER A 364 4.87 -19.19 -39.29
CA SER A 364 5.82 -19.77 -40.24
C SER A 364 5.09 -20.66 -41.25
N MET A 365 5.68 -20.90 -42.44
CA MET A 365 5.03 -21.68 -43.51
C MET A 365 4.52 -23.07 -43.08
N MET A 366 5.26 -23.81 -42.25
CA MET A 366 4.84 -25.11 -41.71
C MET A 366 4.54 -25.07 -40.19
N GLY A 367 4.20 -23.88 -39.68
CA GLY A 367 3.96 -23.65 -38.25
C GLY A 367 2.56 -24.05 -37.80
N GLN A 368 2.42 -24.30 -36.50
CA GLN A 368 1.09 -24.42 -35.87
C GLN A 368 0.32 -23.09 -36.00
N LYS A 369 -0.97 -23.21 -36.26
CA LYS A 369 -1.90 -22.08 -36.34
C LYS A 369 -2.44 -21.73 -34.96
N LEU A 370 -2.45 -20.43 -34.64
CA LEU A 370 -3.13 -19.90 -33.46
C LEU A 370 -4.50 -19.41 -33.88
N TYR A 371 -5.54 -20.14 -33.49
CA TYR A 371 -6.92 -19.75 -33.75
C TYR A 371 -7.32 -18.61 -32.84
N VAL A 372 -8.14 -17.68 -33.32
CA VAL A 372 -8.60 -16.51 -32.56
C VAL A 372 -10.10 -16.62 -32.36
N SER A 373 -10.53 -16.66 -31.10
CA SER A 373 -11.96 -16.58 -30.75
C SER A 373 -12.48 -15.18 -31.03
N GLN A 374 -13.53 -15.09 -31.85
CA GLN A 374 -14.23 -13.84 -32.16
C GLN A 374 -15.45 -13.61 -31.25
N GLU A 375 -15.58 -14.36 -30.15
CA GLU A 375 -16.66 -14.19 -29.18
C GLU A 375 -16.64 -12.78 -28.59
N GLN A 376 -17.78 -12.09 -28.66
CA GLN A 376 -17.97 -10.78 -28.03
C GLN A 376 -18.29 -10.98 -26.56
N ILE A 377 -17.44 -10.44 -25.69
CA ILE A 377 -17.67 -10.50 -24.24
C ILE A 377 -18.16 -9.13 -23.81
N SER A 378 -19.32 -9.11 -23.15
CA SER A 378 -19.89 -7.91 -22.53
C SER A 378 -20.35 -8.25 -21.12
N VAL A 379 -19.99 -7.41 -20.16
CA VAL A 379 -20.36 -7.58 -18.74
C VAL A 379 -21.51 -6.65 -18.34
N GLY A 380 -22.09 -5.92 -19.29
CA GLY A 380 -23.17 -4.96 -19.07
C GLY A 380 -22.73 -3.82 -18.14
N ARG A 381 -23.63 -3.40 -17.23
CA ARG A 381 -23.38 -2.32 -16.26
C ARG A 381 -22.58 -2.80 -15.06
N LYS A 382 -21.41 -3.41 -15.32
CA LYS A 382 -20.48 -3.89 -14.30
C LYS A 382 -19.11 -3.29 -14.58
N PRO A 383 -18.50 -2.59 -13.61
CA PRO A 383 -17.22 -1.96 -13.85
C PRO A 383 -16.11 -3.00 -14.04
N VAL A 384 -15.35 -2.86 -15.13
CA VAL A 384 -14.21 -3.72 -15.48
C VAL A 384 -12.95 -3.19 -14.78
N THR A 385 -12.24 -4.06 -14.06
CA THR A 385 -11.02 -3.74 -13.29
C THR A 385 -9.75 -4.34 -13.90
N GLY A 386 -9.89 -5.24 -14.87
CA GLY A 386 -8.76 -5.87 -15.54
C GLY A 386 -9.15 -6.74 -16.72
N MET A 387 -8.15 -7.23 -17.43
CA MET A 387 -8.30 -8.12 -18.59
C MET A 387 -7.10 -9.08 -18.67
N ARG A 388 -7.27 -10.19 -19.39
CA ARG A 388 -6.16 -11.11 -19.72
C ARG A 388 -6.39 -11.79 -21.06
N LEU A 389 -5.30 -12.21 -21.70
CA LEU A 389 -5.35 -13.14 -22.82
C LEU A 389 -5.26 -14.58 -22.29
N ASN A 390 -6.02 -15.49 -22.89
CA ASN A 390 -6.02 -16.89 -22.48
C ASN A 390 -6.00 -17.83 -23.70
N LEU A 391 -5.30 -18.96 -23.54
CA LEU A 391 -5.24 -20.02 -24.54
C LEU A 391 -6.17 -21.18 -24.16
N GLU A 392 -7.26 -21.30 -24.90
CA GLU A 392 -8.32 -22.27 -24.70
C GLU A 392 -8.22 -23.47 -25.65
N GLY A 393 -9.09 -24.46 -25.40
CA GLY A 393 -9.18 -25.70 -26.16
C GLY A 393 -8.20 -26.76 -25.67
N VAL A 394 -8.45 -28.01 -26.06
CA VAL A 394 -7.62 -29.17 -25.65
C VAL A 394 -6.16 -28.99 -26.06
N LYS A 395 -5.93 -28.41 -27.24
CA LYS A 395 -4.60 -28.11 -27.78
C LYS A 395 -4.01 -26.78 -27.30
N LYS A 396 -4.74 -26.01 -26.48
CA LYS A 396 -4.37 -24.67 -26.02
C LYS A 396 -3.90 -23.75 -27.17
N ASN A 397 -4.59 -23.83 -28.30
CA ASN A 397 -4.24 -23.14 -29.54
C ASN A 397 -5.33 -22.15 -29.97
N ARG A 398 -6.28 -21.83 -29.09
CA ARG A 398 -7.33 -20.84 -29.31
C ARG A 398 -7.13 -19.64 -28.40
N LEU A 399 -6.74 -18.51 -28.97
CA LEU A 399 -6.63 -17.24 -28.26
C LEU A 399 -8.00 -16.66 -27.95
N SER A 400 -8.19 -16.24 -26.71
CA SER A 400 -9.38 -15.57 -26.19
C SER A 400 -8.96 -14.39 -25.31
N ILE A 401 -9.86 -13.42 -25.13
CA ILE A 401 -9.70 -12.32 -24.18
C ILE A 401 -10.71 -12.51 -23.05
N HIS A 402 -10.32 -12.35 -21.79
CA HIS A 402 -11.23 -12.43 -20.64
C HIS A 402 -11.22 -11.09 -19.90
N LEU A 403 -12.36 -10.72 -19.31
CA LEU A 403 -12.54 -9.48 -18.55
C LEU A 403 -12.73 -9.77 -17.07
N GLN A 404 -12.00 -9.07 -16.21
CA GLN A 404 -12.26 -9.06 -14.77
C GLN A 404 -13.17 -7.88 -14.45
N HIS A 405 -14.28 -8.14 -13.77
CA HIS A 405 -15.24 -7.12 -13.40
C HIS A 405 -15.77 -7.33 -11.98
N LEU A 406 -16.35 -6.28 -11.41
CA LEU A 406 -17.02 -6.38 -10.12
C LEU A 406 -18.31 -7.21 -10.26
N LEU A 407 -18.57 -8.10 -9.30
CA LEU A 407 -19.75 -8.97 -9.31
C LEU A 407 -21.06 -8.18 -9.34
N SER A 408 -21.11 -7.09 -8.58
CA SER A 408 -22.21 -6.14 -8.47
C SER A 408 -21.74 -4.71 -8.72
N LEU A 409 -22.68 -3.83 -9.08
CA LEU A 409 -22.42 -2.39 -9.28
C LEU A 409 -22.19 -1.69 -7.91
N PRO A 410 -21.07 -0.96 -7.71
CA PRO A 410 -20.81 -0.21 -6.47
C PRO A 410 -21.92 0.81 -6.19
N LYS A 411 -22.27 1.01 -4.91
CA LYS A 411 -23.35 1.92 -4.50
C LYS A 411 -23.05 3.35 -4.92
N LEU A 412 -21.77 3.72 -4.87
CA LEU A 412 -21.27 5.02 -5.35
C LEU A 412 -21.62 5.31 -6.81
N ILE A 413 -21.65 4.28 -7.67
CA ILE A 413 -21.87 4.42 -9.12
C ILE A 413 -23.36 4.25 -9.47
N GLN A 414 -24.16 3.64 -8.58
CA GLN A 414 -25.59 3.40 -8.80
C GLN A 414 -26.39 4.65 -9.22
N PRO A 415 -26.23 5.84 -8.58
CA PRO A 415 -26.94 7.05 -8.99
C PRO A 415 -26.73 7.45 -10.46
N TYR A 416 -25.59 7.05 -11.04
CA TYR A 416 -25.19 7.41 -12.40
C TYR A 416 -25.36 6.27 -13.40
N TRP A 417 -25.47 5.02 -12.94
CA TRP A 417 -25.30 3.85 -13.80
C TRP A 417 -26.22 2.67 -13.49
N ASP A 418 -27.16 2.82 -12.56
CA ASP A 418 -28.17 1.79 -12.32
C ASP A 418 -29.14 1.65 -13.51
N SER A 419 -29.76 0.48 -13.65
CA SER A 419 -30.59 0.04 -14.79
C SER A 419 -31.57 1.06 -15.36
N HIS A 420 -32.17 1.90 -14.51
CA HIS A 420 -33.15 2.94 -14.88
C HIS A 420 -32.51 4.21 -15.47
N ILE A 421 -31.20 4.42 -15.28
CA ILE A 421 -30.48 5.58 -15.81
C ILE A 421 -30.23 5.38 -17.32
N ALA A 422 -30.61 6.38 -18.12
CA ALA A 422 -30.38 6.38 -19.56
C ALA A 422 -28.93 6.76 -19.88
N ILE A 423 -28.19 5.83 -20.49
CA ILE A 423 -26.76 6.00 -20.80
C ILE A 423 -26.43 5.91 -22.30
N GLY A 424 -27.46 5.77 -23.14
CA GLY A 424 -27.30 5.45 -24.55
C GLY A 424 -26.89 4.00 -24.81
N ALA A 425 -26.70 3.64 -26.07
CA ALA A 425 -26.23 2.33 -26.46
C ALA A 425 -24.70 2.21 -26.24
N PRO A 426 -24.21 1.09 -25.71
CA PRO A 426 -22.77 0.81 -25.68
C PRO A 426 -22.18 0.80 -27.09
N MET A 427 -20.95 1.29 -27.24
CA MET A 427 -20.30 1.48 -28.55
C MET A 427 -19.00 0.71 -28.66
N TRP A 428 -18.88 -0.08 -29.72
CA TRP A 428 -17.64 -0.78 -30.06
C TRP A 428 -16.65 0.20 -30.69
N GLN A 429 -15.43 0.20 -30.17
CA GLN A 429 -14.31 0.96 -30.69
C GLN A 429 -13.12 0.02 -30.93
N GLY A 430 -12.37 0.27 -31.98
CA GLY A 430 -11.19 -0.51 -32.33
C GLY A 430 -10.38 0.17 -33.42
N PRO A 431 -9.24 -0.43 -33.79
CA PRO A 431 -8.36 0.11 -34.81
C PRO A 431 -9.02 0.10 -36.19
N GLU A 432 -8.61 1.04 -37.03
CA GLU A 432 -8.97 1.08 -38.45
C GLU A 432 -8.12 0.08 -39.25
N GLU A 433 -8.77 -0.70 -40.12
CA GLU A 433 -8.12 -1.76 -40.92
C GLU A 433 -7.07 -1.23 -41.91
N GLN A 434 -7.18 0.04 -42.29
CA GLN A 434 -6.31 0.67 -43.27
C GLN A 434 -5.07 1.34 -42.65
N ASP A 435 -5.02 1.54 -41.33
CA ASP A 435 -3.88 2.20 -40.67
C ASP A 435 -2.75 1.22 -40.36
N SER A 436 -2.01 0.84 -41.40
CA SER A 436 -0.91 -0.12 -41.31
C SER A 436 0.29 0.36 -40.49
N ARG A 437 0.33 1.64 -40.05
CA ARG A 437 1.41 2.18 -39.20
C ARG A 437 1.48 1.48 -37.85
N TRP A 438 0.35 0.93 -37.39
CA TRP A 438 0.24 0.20 -36.14
C TRP A 438 0.42 -1.30 -36.29
N PHE A 439 0.81 -1.82 -37.47
CA PHE A 439 0.93 -3.25 -37.68
C PHE A 439 2.34 -3.71 -37.36
N GLU A 440 2.48 -4.42 -36.24
CA GLU A 440 3.75 -4.99 -35.82
C GLU A 440 3.80 -6.49 -36.09
N PRO A 441 4.90 -7.00 -36.69
CA PRO A 441 5.03 -8.43 -36.95
C PRO A 441 5.23 -9.21 -35.64
N VAL A 442 4.54 -10.35 -35.49
CA VAL A 442 4.68 -11.18 -34.27
C VAL A 442 6.06 -11.81 -34.15
N LYS A 443 6.58 -12.31 -35.27
CA LYS A 443 7.91 -12.94 -35.35
C LYS A 443 8.69 -12.53 -36.59
N TRP A 444 8.07 -12.64 -37.77
CA TRP A 444 8.72 -12.30 -39.03
C TRP A 444 7.81 -11.38 -39.85
N LYS A 445 8.43 -10.50 -40.65
CA LYS A 445 7.74 -9.49 -41.48
C LYS A 445 6.77 -10.07 -42.53
N ASN A 446 6.91 -11.34 -42.88
CA ASN A 446 6.11 -11.99 -43.92
C ASN A 446 4.93 -12.82 -43.39
N PHE A 447 4.74 -12.87 -42.08
CA PHE A 447 3.71 -13.68 -41.42
C PHE A 447 2.75 -12.78 -40.62
N SER A 448 1.91 -13.37 -39.76
CA SER A 448 0.89 -12.61 -39.03
C SER A 448 1.44 -11.42 -38.23
N HIS A 449 0.64 -10.36 -38.21
CA HIS A 449 0.91 -9.10 -37.50
C HIS A 449 -0.12 -8.90 -36.38
N VAL A 450 0.13 -7.90 -35.53
CA VAL A 450 -0.77 -7.42 -34.48
C VAL A 450 -0.95 -5.93 -34.67
N SER A 451 -2.19 -5.47 -34.61
CA SER A 451 -2.49 -4.04 -34.51
C SER A 451 -2.18 -3.55 -33.10
N THR A 452 -1.22 -2.63 -32.98
CA THR A 452 -0.78 -2.03 -31.70
C THR A 452 -1.39 -0.66 -31.44
N ALA A 453 -2.40 -0.27 -32.23
CA ALA A 453 -3.08 1.01 -32.07
C ALA A 453 -3.77 1.10 -30.70
N PRO A 454 -3.61 2.23 -29.98
CA PRO A 454 -4.33 2.46 -28.74
C PRO A 454 -5.83 2.57 -28.98
N ILE A 455 -6.62 1.85 -28.20
CA ILE A 455 -8.09 1.95 -28.19
C ILE A 455 -8.45 2.70 -26.91
N ASP A 456 -8.55 4.01 -27.04
CA ASP A 456 -9.01 4.91 -25.98
C ASP A 456 -10.39 5.48 -26.34
N CYS A 457 -11.08 6.06 -25.37
CA CYS A 457 -12.33 6.79 -25.61
C CYS A 457 -12.11 7.92 -26.64
N PRO A 458 -12.80 7.90 -27.80
CA PRO A 458 -12.77 8.96 -28.80
C PRO A 458 -13.10 10.35 -28.24
N GLU A 459 -12.40 11.38 -28.74
CA GLU A 459 -12.71 12.80 -28.49
C GLU A 459 -14.10 13.20 -29.04
N THR A 460 -14.63 12.46 -30.02
CA THR A 460 -15.98 12.64 -30.58
C THR A 460 -17.11 12.31 -29.61
N PHE A 461 -16.80 11.72 -28.45
CA PHE A 461 -17.75 11.55 -27.35
C PHE A 461 -17.88 12.77 -26.43
N ILE A 462 -17.07 13.80 -26.67
CA ILE A 462 -17.05 15.08 -25.95
C ILE A 462 -17.96 16.09 -26.68
N GLY A 463 -19.15 15.66 -27.09
CA GLY A 463 -20.20 16.53 -27.65
C GLY A 463 -21.36 16.66 -26.66
N ASP A 464 -21.57 17.88 -26.15
CA ASP A 464 -22.69 18.41 -25.32
C ASP A 464 -23.22 17.60 -24.12
N LEU A 465 -22.70 16.42 -23.84
CA LEU A 465 -23.25 15.52 -22.82
C LEU A 465 -22.15 15.03 -21.88
N SER A 466 -22.03 15.67 -20.71
CA SER A 466 -21.08 15.34 -19.66
C SER A 466 -21.14 13.86 -19.22
N GLY A 467 -19.98 13.18 -19.20
CA GLY A 467 -19.85 11.82 -18.70
C GLY A 467 -18.57 11.13 -19.16
N VAL A 468 -18.20 10.06 -18.47
CA VAL A 468 -17.01 9.24 -18.78
C VAL A 468 -17.43 7.98 -19.50
N TYR A 469 -16.63 7.51 -20.44
CA TYR A 469 -16.82 6.20 -21.05
C TYR A 469 -15.83 5.20 -20.46
N ILE A 470 -16.35 4.09 -19.95
CA ILE A 470 -15.56 3.01 -19.38
C ILE A 470 -15.73 1.73 -20.20
N VAL A 471 -14.74 0.85 -20.14
CA VAL A 471 -14.79 -0.42 -20.87
C VAL A 471 -15.72 -1.39 -20.14
N THR A 472 -16.60 -2.04 -20.91
CA THR A 472 -17.60 -3.01 -20.44
C THR A 472 -17.65 -4.28 -21.28
N GLY A 473 -16.79 -4.35 -22.29
CA GLY A 473 -16.71 -5.50 -23.17
C GLY A 473 -15.44 -5.47 -24.00
N ALA A 474 -15.09 -6.63 -24.57
CA ALA A 474 -13.95 -6.76 -25.46
C ALA A 474 -14.18 -7.89 -26.46
N GLN A 475 -13.51 -7.79 -27.59
CA GLN A 475 -13.54 -8.77 -28.66
C GLN A 475 -12.17 -8.82 -29.34
N LEU A 476 -11.71 -10.02 -29.73
CA LEU A 476 -10.58 -10.18 -30.63
C LEU A 476 -11.08 -10.44 -32.04
N GLY A 477 -10.31 -10.00 -33.03
CA GLY A 477 -10.61 -10.26 -34.43
C GLY A 477 -9.35 -10.42 -35.26
N VAL A 478 -9.53 -10.89 -36.49
CA VAL A 478 -8.43 -11.08 -37.44
C VAL A 478 -8.87 -10.47 -38.77
N TRP A 479 -8.07 -9.56 -39.29
CA TRP A 479 -8.19 -9.11 -40.68
C TRP A 479 -7.39 -10.04 -41.58
N ASP A 480 -8.02 -10.48 -42.67
CA ASP A 480 -7.43 -11.40 -43.64
C ASP A 480 -6.72 -10.62 -44.74
N PHE A 481 -5.39 -10.73 -44.76
CA PHE A 481 -4.54 -10.20 -45.82
C PHE A 481 -3.73 -11.33 -46.47
N GLY A 482 -4.30 -12.54 -46.51
CA GLY A 482 -3.66 -13.75 -47.02
C GLY A 482 -2.58 -14.27 -46.08
N SER A 483 -1.30 -14.05 -46.41
CA SER A 483 -0.17 -14.51 -45.60
C SER A 483 0.12 -13.60 -44.38
N ARG A 484 -0.47 -12.40 -44.35
CA ARG A 484 -0.22 -11.36 -43.33
C ARG A 484 -1.46 -11.05 -42.47
N ASN A 485 -2.15 -12.09 -42.00
CA ASN A 485 -3.30 -11.90 -41.11
C ASN A 485 -2.94 -11.01 -39.91
N VAL A 486 -3.78 -10.01 -39.63
CA VAL A 486 -3.54 -9.03 -38.56
C VAL A 486 -4.51 -9.29 -37.42
N LEU A 487 -3.98 -9.60 -36.24
CA LEU A 487 -4.77 -9.65 -35.01
C LEU A 487 -5.11 -8.24 -34.55
N TYR A 488 -6.38 -7.99 -34.24
CA TYR A 488 -6.83 -6.75 -33.63
C TYR A 488 -7.72 -7.00 -32.42
N MET A 489 -7.89 -5.96 -31.60
CA MET A 489 -8.79 -5.95 -30.46
C MET A 489 -9.84 -4.85 -30.66
N LYS A 490 -11.06 -5.08 -30.17
CA LYS A 490 -12.11 -4.07 -30.02
C LYS A 490 -12.54 -4.02 -28.57
N LEU A 491 -12.86 -2.82 -28.08
CA LEU A 491 -13.39 -2.58 -26.74
C LEU A 491 -14.80 -2.01 -26.84
N LEU A 492 -15.69 -2.47 -25.97
CA LEU A 492 -17.05 -1.96 -25.85
C LEU A 492 -17.08 -0.90 -24.74
N TYR A 493 -17.43 0.32 -25.11
CA TYR A 493 -17.53 1.45 -24.20
C TYR A 493 -18.97 1.69 -23.77
N SER A 494 -19.17 1.88 -22.48
CA SER A 494 -20.44 2.32 -21.90
C SER A 494 -20.25 3.65 -21.20
N ARG A 495 -21.21 4.56 -21.37
CA ARG A 495 -21.18 5.87 -20.73
C ARG A 495 -21.59 5.77 -19.26
N VAL A 496 -20.92 6.54 -18.42
CA VAL A 496 -21.25 6.84 -17.02
C VAL A 496 -21.45 8.36 -16.92
N PRO A 497 -22.71 8.84 -17.01
CA PRO A 497 -23.05 10.26 -16.89
C PRO A 497 -22.61 10.87 -15.55
N GLY A 498 -22.42 12.19 -15.51
CA GLY A 498 -22.16 12.93 -14.26
C GLY A 498 -20.76 12.73 -13.64
N CYS A 499 -20.02 11.72 -14.06
CA CYS A 499 -18.65 11.48 -13.62
C CYS A 499 -17.63 12.19 -14.53
N THR A 500 -16.41 12.41 -14.02
CA THR A 500 -15.24 12.87 -14.81
C THR A 500 -14.01 12.00 -14.52
N VAL A 501 -13.05 11.97 -15.45
CA VAL A 501 -11.76 11.29 -15.21
C VAL A 501 -10.91 12.18 -14.32
N ARG A 502 -10.49 11.65 -13.16
CA ARG A 502 -9.55 12.32 -12.25
C ARG A 502 -8.10 12.11 -12.67
N ARG A 503 -7.76 10.86 -12.98
CA ARG A 503 -6.40 10.44 -13.36
C ARG A 503 -6.48 9.20 -14.22
N SER A 504 -5.64 9.11 -15.24
CA SER A 504 -5.43 7.90 -16.04
C SER A 504 -3.98 7.46 -16.02
N LEU A 505 -3.74 6.15 -16.06
CA LEU A 505 -2.42 5.54 -16.14
C LEU A 505 -2.46 4.38 -17.13
N TRP A 506 -1.46 4.30 -17.99
CA TRP A 506 -1.21 3.11 -18.79
C TRP A 506 -0.38 2.11 -17.99
N ASP A 507 -0.65 0.83 -18.17
CA ASP A 507 0.26 -0.22 -17.72
C ASP A 507 1.60 -0.04 -18.46
N HIS A 508 2.63 0.40 -17.74
CA HIS A 508 3.98 0.40 -18.26
C HIS A 508 4.58 -1.00 -18.18
N THR A 509 5.51 -1.29 -19.08
CA THR A 509 6.35 -2.49 -18.99
C THR A 509 6.98 -2.54 -17.62
N VAL A 510 6.84 -3.68 -16.96
CA VAL A 510 7.68 -4.01 -15.81
C VAL A 510 9.11 -3.92 -16.31
N ASP A 511 9.85 -2.94 -15.79
CA ASP A 511 11.27 -2.81 -16.07
C ASP A 511 11.93 -4.16 -15.73
N ASP A 512 12.75 -4.67 -16.64
CA ASP A 512 13.28 -6.04 -16.70
C ASP A 512 14.16 -6.45 -15.49
N LYS A 513 14.22 -5.62 -14.44
CA LYS A 513 14.97 -5.83 -13.21
C LYS A 513 14.24 -6.70 -12.18
N SER A 514 12.94 -6.96 -12.32
CA SER A 514 12.18 -7.77 -11.34
C SER A 514 11.94 -9.24 -11.72
N LYS A 515 12.33 -9.70 -12.92
CA LYS A 515 12.16 -11.10 -13.36
C LYS A 515 13.43 -11.96 -13.37
N LYS A 516 14.50 -11.53 -12.70
CA LYS A 516 15.60 -12.40 -12.30
C LYS A 516 15.71 -12.45 -10.79
N ARG A 517 14.90 -13.30 -10.14
CA ARG A 517 15.20 -13.90 -8.83
C ARG A 517 14.32 -15.14 -8.60
N THR A 518 14.93 -16.27 -8.95
CA THR A 518 14.89 -17.59 -8.32
C THR A 518 13.55 -18.26 -8.02
N ALA A 519 13.31 -19.32 -8.79
CA ALA A 519 12.65 -20.53 -8.32
C ALA A 519 13.42 -21.11 -7.12
N SER A 520 12.73 -21.31 -6.01
CA SER A 520 13.05 -22.31 -4.98
C SER A 520 11.74 -22.66 -4.29
N GLY A 521 11.37 -23.95 -4.33
CA GLY A 521 10.04 -24.43 -4.01
C GLY A 521 9.70 -24.47 -2.53
N ASP A 522 8.39 -24.56 -2.25
CA ASP A 522 7.85 -25.63 -1.42
C ASP A 522 6.37 -25.90 -1.73
N SER A 523 5.90 -27.09 -1.34
CA SER A 523 4.86 -27.87 -2.00
C SER A 523 3.42 -27.73 -1.46
N SER A 524 2.48 -28.28 -2.24
CA SER A 524 1.03 -28.57 -2.02
C SER A 524 0.06 -27.49 -2.55
N VAL A 525 -0.95 -27.77 -3.39
CA VAL A 525 -1.71 -29.00 -3.70
C VAL A 525 -1.90 -29.11 -5.22
N VAL A 526 -1.53 -30.26 -5.79
CA VAL A 526 -1.73 -30.62 -7.20
C VAL A 526 -3.15 -31.15 -7.37
N VAL A 527 -3.95 -30.49 -8.21
CA VAL A 527 -5.12 -31.11 -8.86
C VAL A 527 -5.01 -30.92 -10.37
N SER A 528 -4.76 -32.05 -11.02
CA SER A 528 -4.83 -32.36 -12.46
C SER A 528 -3.88 -31.60 -13.40
N GLY A 529 -2.78 -32.30 -13.72
CA GLY A 529 -1.79 -31.89 -14.69
C GLY A 529 -2.29 -31.96 -16.13
N VAL A 530 -1.97 -30.91 -16.90
CA VAL A 530 -1.71 -31.04 -18.33
C VAL A 530 -0.42 -30.29 -18.62
N ASN A 531 0.62 -31.04 -18.98
CA ASN A 531 1.97 -30.58 -19.36
C ASN A 531 1.94 -29.23 -20.09
N MET A 532 2.38 -28.15 -19.44
CA MET A 532 2.59 -26.85 -20.11
C MET A 532 3.85 -26.83 -20.99
N ALA A 533 4.70 -27.86 -20.93
CA ALA A 533 5.98 -27.91 -21.63
C ALA A 533 5.87 -28.12 -23.15
N ASP A 534 4.74 -28.63 -23.66
CA ASP A 534 4.62 -29.04 -25.08
C ASP A 534 3.89 -28.04 -26.00
N ASN A 535 3.30 -26.97 -25.47
CA ASN A 535 2.57 -26.03 -26.31
C ASN A 535 3.48 -24.95 -26.91
N LYS A 536 3.99 -25.22 -28.12
CA LYS A 536 4.81 -24.29 -28.91
C LYS A 536 4.15 -22.92 -29.17
N LEU A 537 2.84 -22.77 -29.00
CA LEU A 537 2.13 -21.50 -29.21
C LEU A 537 2.11 -20.59 -27.99
N ALA A 538 2.23 -21.13 -26.77
CA ALA A 538 2.25 -20.35 -25.53
C ALA A 538 3.44 -19.37 -25.47
N LYS A 539 4.50 -19.63 -26.24
CA LYS A 539 5.65 -18.71 -26.35
C LYS A 539 5.33 -17.40 -27.09
N PHE A 540 4.20 -17.32 -27.80
CA PHE A 540 3.80 -16.14 -28.58
C PHE A 540 2.78 -15.26 -27.86
N VAL A 541 2.23 -15.68 -26.72
CA VAL A 541 1.17 -14.93 -26.02
C VAL A 541 1.57 -14.73 -24.56
N ASP A 542 1.49 -13.50 -24.08
CA ASP A 542 1.57 -13.19 -22.66
C ASP A 542 0.19 -13.36 -22.02
N MET A 543 0.04 -14.39 -21.18
CA MET A 543 -1.19 -14.69 -20.45
C MET A 543 -1.22 -14.02 -19.05
N THR A 544 -0.29 -13.10 -18.78
CA THR A 544 -0.25 -12.35 -17.52
C THR A 544 -1.54 -11.54 -17.36
N GLU A 545 -2.17 -11.64 -16.18
CA GLU A 545 -3.35 -10.86 -15.85
C GLU A 545 -2.98 -9.38 -15.70
N ARG A 546 -3.71 -8.52 -16.39
CA ARG A 546 -3.57 -7.06 -16.28
C ARG A 546 -4.76 -6.54 -15.50
N CYS A 547 -4.63 -6.43 -14.19
CA CYS A 547 -5.67 -5.96 -13.30
C CYS A 547 -5.10 -4.96 -12.31
N LYS A 548 -5.95 -4.03 -11.87
CA LYS A 548 -5.68 -3.21 -10.69
C LYS A 548 -6.72 -3.51 -9.61
N GLY A 549 -6.24 -3.71 -8.39
CA GLY A 549 -7.05 -4.13 -7.25
C GLY A 549 -6.73 -3.37 -5.97
N PRO A 550 -7.05 -3.94 -4.79
CA PRO A 550 -6.83 -3.28 -3.51
C PRO A 550 -5.35 -3.02 -3.21
N GLN A 551 -4.45 -3.83 -3.78
CA GLN A 551 -3.00 -3.65 -3.69
C GLN A 551 -2.49 -2.45 -4.51
N ASP A 552 -3.25 -2.03 -5.53
CA ASP A 552 -2.91 -0.90 -6.37
C ASP A 552 -3.60 0.36 -5.83
N LEU A 553 -2.98 1.06 -4.89
CA LEU A 553 -3.55 2.28 -4.32
C LEU A 553 -3.94 3.29 -5.41
N PRO A 554 -5.13 3.93 -5.34
CA PRO A 554 -6.07 3.93 -4.19
C PRO A 554 -7.15 2.82 -4.22
N GLY A 555 -6.98 1.76 -5.02
CA GLY A 555 -7.77 0.53 -4.95
C GLY A 555 -9.11 0.49 -5.68
N HIS A 556 -9.50 1.58 -6.36
CA HIS A 556 -10.78 1.73 -7.07
C HIS A 556 -10.61 2.07 -8.56
N TRP A 557 -9.71 1.34 -9.23
CA TRP A 557 -9.38 1.54 -10.63
C TRP A 557 -10.38 0.90 -11.59
N LEU A 558 -10.67 1.60 -12.69
CA LEU A 558 -11.50 1.13 -13.79
C LEU A 558 -10.74 1.11 -15.10
N VAL A 559 -11.03 0.13 -15.96
CA VAL A 559 -10.45 0.08 -17.31
C VAL A 559 -11.19 1.06 -18.23
N THR A 560 -10.44 1.99 -18.83
CA THR A 560 -10.96 3.02 -19.74
C THR A 560 -10.30 2.99 -21.12
N GLY A 561 -9.44 2.01 -21.37
CA GLY A 561 -8.76 1.84 -22.65
C GLY A 561 -7.84 0.64 -22.63
N GLY A 562 -7.30 0.30 -23.79
CA GLY A 562 -6.40 -0.82 -23.94
C GLY A 562 -5.81 -0.95 -25.32
N LYS A 563 -4.78 -1.78 -25.45
CA LYS A 563 -4.18 -2.13 -26.73
C LYS A 563 -3.45 -3.46 -26.66
N LEU A 564 -3.23 -4.05 -27.83
CA LEU A 564 -2.25 -5.11 -27.99
C LEU A 564 -0.86 -4.47 -28.22
N SER A 565 0.20 -5.19 -27.89
CA SER A 565 1.58 -4.74 -28.08
C SER A 565 2.48 -5.95 -28.30
N MET A 566 3.65 -5.74 -28.89
CA MET A 566 4.66 -6.79 -29.06
C MET A 566 5.84 -6.57 -28.10
N GLU A 567 6.14 -7.56 -27.26
CA GLU A 567 7.30 -7.52 -26.36
C GLU A 567 8.06 -8.84 -26.45
N LYS A 568 9.35 -8.78 -26.81
CA LYS A 568 10.23 -9.96 -26.93
C LYS A 568 9.61 -11.11 -27.74
N GLY A 569 8.86 -10.78 -28.80
CA GLY A 569 8.19 -11.74 -29.67
C GLY A 569 6.88 -12.33 -29.11
N LYS A 570 6.32 -11.74 -28.04
CA LYS A 570 5.03 -12.10 -27.47
C LYS A 570 3.99 -11.01 -27.72
N ILE A 571 2.76 -11.45 -27.98
CA ILE A 571 1.56 -10.63 -27.98
C ILE A 571 1.21 -10.32 -26.52
N VAL A 572 1.22 -9.05 -26.16
CA VAL A 572 0.95 -8.55 -24.81
C VAL A 572 -0.28 -7.66 -24.82
N LEU A 573 -1.10 -7.78 -23.78
CA LEU A 573 -2.19 -6.85 -23.50
C LEU A 573 -1.70 -5.72 -22.59
N ARG A 574 -2.01 -4.47 -22.94
CA ARG A 574 -1.79 -3.30 -22.09
C ARG A 574 -3.10 -2.58 -21.88
N LEU A 575 -3.38 -2.20 -20.64
CA LEU A 575 -4.61 -1.50 -20.29
C LEU A 575 -4.32 -0.07 -19.86
N LYS A 576 -5.34 0.78 -20.01
CA LYS A 576 -5.41 2.10 -19.42
C LYS A 576 -6.41 2.04 -18.28
N HIS A 577 -5.94 2.31 -17.07
CA HIS A 577 -6.78 2.40 -15.88
C HIS A 577 -7.01 3.85 -15.50
N SER A 578 -8.22 4.18 -15.06
CA SER A 578 -8.57 5.51 -14.61
C SER A 578 -9.27 5.50 -13.26
N LEU A 579 -9.09 6.60 -12.53
CA LEU A 579 -9.86 6.98 -11.36
C LEU A 579 -10.89 8.02 -11.79
N LEU A 580 -12.10 7.89 -11.25
CA LEU A 580 -13.20 8.80 -11.57
C LEU A 580 -13.49 9.72 -10.38
N ASN A 581 -13.96 10.92 -10.69
CA ASN A 581 -14.72 11.75 -9.76
C ASN A 581 -16.20 11.41 -9.97
N TYR A 582 -16.90 11.16 -8.87
CA TYR A 582 -18.31 10.76 -8.82
C TYR A 582 -19.15 11.88 -8.24
#